data_AF-Q8YKR2-F1
#
_entry.id   AF-Q8YKR2-F1
#
_cell.length_a   1.000
_cell.length_b   1.000
_cell.length_c   1.000
_cell.angle_alpha   90.00
_cell.angle_beta   90.00
_cell.angle_gamma   90.00
#
_symmetry.space_group_name_H-M   'P 1'
#
loop_
_entity.id
_entity.type
_entity.pdbx_description
1 polymer ?
#
loop_
_entity_poly.entity_id
_entity_poly.type
_entity_poly.pdbx_seq_one_letter_code
_entity_poly.pdbx_strand_id
1 'polypeptide(L)' 'MSYCINPLCAQRQNPDDVETCLYCGTSLLINDRIRLIKPLRLLTDNPYEP' A
#
# COMPACT_ATOMS: atom_id res chain seq x y z
N MET A 1 -3.42 11.08 -3.70
CA MET A 1 -2.41 10.02 -3.77
C MET A 1 -2.83 8.87 -2.88
N SER A 2 -2.77 7.65 -3.39
CA SER A 2 -3.09 6.44 -2.64
C SER A 2 -1.81 5.69 -2.24
N TYR A 3 -1.92 4.81 -1.26
CA TYR A 3 -0.80 4.08 -0.67
C TYR A 3 -1.04 2.58 -0.73
N CYS A 4 -0.01 1.84 -1.16
CA CYS A 4 -0.05 0.39 -1.24
C CYS A 4 -0.11 -0.22 0.16
N ILE A 5 -1.04 -1.16 0.33
CA ILE A 5 -1.29 -1.85 1.59
C ILE A 5 -0.25 -2.93 1.89
N ASN A 6 0.46 -3.41 0.86
CA ASN A 6 1.43 -4.47 0.99
C ASN A 6 2.68 -3.99 1.76
N PRO A 7 2.98 -4.57 2.94
CA PRO A 7 4.15 -4.18 3.73
C PRO A 7 5.50 -4.51 3.07
N LEU A 8 5.53 -5.37 2.06
CA LEU A 8 6.75 -5.75 1.34
C LEU A 8 6.94 -4.92 0.05
N CYS A 9 6.03 -4.00 -0.25
CA CYS A 9 6.11 -3.17 -1.43
C CYS A 9 7.15 -2.07 -1.26
N ALA A 10 8.15 -2.03 -2.14
CA ALA A 10 9.24 -1.04 -2.11
C ALA A 10 8.79 0.35 -2.59
N GLN A 11 7.79 0.44 -3.49
CA GLN A 11 7.20 1.70 -3.93
C GLN A 11 5.69 1.72 -3.73
N ARG A 12 5.28 2.35 -2.62
CA ARG A 12 3.89 2.30 -2.18
C ARG A 12 3.04 3.47 -2.63
N GLN A 13 3.62 4.58 -3.07
CA GLN A 13 2.83 5.72 -3.55
C GLN A 13 2.25 5.41 -4.92
N ASN A 14 0.96 5.69 -5.08
CA ASN A 14 0.23 5.47 -6.31
C ASN A 14 -0.63 6.72 -6.64
N PRO A 15 -0.94 6.94 -7.92
CA PRO A 15 -2.02 7.84 -8.34
C PRO A 15 -3.38 7.47 -7.71
N ASP A 16 -4.36 8.38 -7.78
CA ASP A 16 -5.69 8.14 -7.20
C ASP A 16 -6.63 7.38 -8.15
N ASP A 17 -6.33 7.35 -9.44
CA ASP A 17 -7.12 6.76 -10.52
C ASP A 17 -6.80 5.27 -10.77
N VAL A 18 -5.86 4.69 -10.03
CA VAL A 18 -5.48 3.28 -10.16
C VAL A 18 -6.10 2.43 -9.05
N GLU A 19 -6.55 1.23 -9.40
CA GLU A 19 -7.12 0.27 -8.43
C GLU A 19 -6.09 -0.74 -7.91
N THR A 20 -5.01 -0.95 -8.65
CA THR A 20 -3.90 -1.83 -8.30
C THR A 20 -2.61 -1.03 -8.20
N CYS A 21 -1.72 -1.47 -7.31
CA CYS A 21 -0.41 -0.87 -7.14
C CYS A 21 0.40 -1.06 -8.42
N LEU A 22 0.88 0.04 -9.00
CA LEU A 22 1.68 0.01 -10.23
C LEU A 22 3.03 -0.70 -10.05
N TYR A 23 3.51 -0.82 -8.81
CA TYR A 23 4.79 -1.47 -8.51
C TYR A 23 4.67 -2.99 -8.28
N CYS A 24 3.68 -3.43 -7.50
CA CYS A 24 3.60 -4.83 -7.07
C CYS A 24 2.26 -5.53 -7.39
N GLY A 25 1.32 -4.86 -8.05
CA GLY A 25 0.03 -5.43 -8.47
C GLY A 25 -0.98 -5.66 -7.34
N THR A 26 -0.63 -5.37 -6.07
CA THR A 26 -1.56 -5.51 -4.94
C THR A 26 -2.76 -4.57 -5.13
N SER A 27 -3.98 -5.05 -4.87
CA SER A 27 -5.17 -4.19 -4.82
C SER A 27 -4.99 -3.06 -3.80
N LEU A 28 -5.29 -1.83 -4.22
CA LEU A 28 -5.24 -0.65 -3.36
C LEU A 28 -6.52 -0.48 -2.55
N LEU A 29 -7.58 -1.21 -2.89
CA LEU A 29 -8.84 -1.28 -2.17
C LEU A 29 -8.83 -2.44 -1.17
N ILE A 30 -8.99 -2.11 0.10
CA ILE A 30 -9.21 -3.09 1.18
C ILE A 30 -10.71 -3.36 1.24
N ASN A 31 -11.09 -4.63 1.07
CA ASN A 31 -12.48 -5.08 1.02
C ASN A 31 -13.36 -4.23 0.09
N ASP A 32 -12.79 -3.77 -1.04
CA ASP A 32 -13.46 -2.95 -2.06
C ASP A 32 -14.07 -1.64 -1.54
N ARG A 33 -13.57 -1.13 -0.40
CA ARG A 33 -14.17 0.04 0.28
C ARG A 33 -13.18 1.08 0.75
N ILE A 34 -12.02 0.67 1.26
CA ILE A 34 -11.09 1.56 1.96
C ILE A 34 -9.79 1.63 1.19
N ARG A 35 -9.23 2.83 1.08
CA ARG A 35 -7.90 3.07 0.52
C ARG A 35 -7.01 3.73 1.55
N LEU A 36 -5.74 3.36 1.57
CA LEU A 36 -4.76 4.09 2.36
C LEU A 36 -4.36 5.36 1.62
N ILE A 37 -4.38 6.49 2.33
CA ILE A 37 -3.86 7.77 1.84
C ILE A 37 -2.50 8.12 2.47
N LYS A 38 -2.11 7.37 3.51
CA LYS A 38 -0.84 7.48 4.23
C LYS A 38 -0.48 6.13 4.89
N PRO A 39 0.80 5.90 5.26
CA PRO A 39 1.19 4.71 6.02
C PRO A 39 0.41 4.58 7.33
N LEU A 40 0.00 3.35 7.68
CA LEU A 40 -0.62 3.06 8.99
C LEU A 40 0.41 2.99 10.12
N ARG A 41 1.67 2.66 9.80
CA ARG A 41 2.83 2.61 10.70
C ARG A 41 4.08 3.03 9.92
N LEU A 42 5.16 3.33 10.63
CA LEU A 42 6.45 3.62 10.00
C LEU A 42 6.94 2.39 9.23
N LEU A 43 7.54 2.62 8.06
CA LEU A 43 8.02 1.55 7.18
C LEU A 43 9.30 0.87 7.70
N THR A 44 9.89 1.42 8.77
CA THR A 44 11.04 0.84 9.47
C THR A 44 10.68 -0.43 10.21
N ASP A 45 9.39 -0.65 10.48
CA ASP A 45 8.92 -1.81 11.22
C ASP A 45 8.53 -2.90 10.22
N ASN A 46 9.46 -3.82 9.94
CA ASN A 46 9.14 -5.05 9.21
C ASN A 46 8.48 -6.05 10.18
N PRO A 47 7.17 -6.34 10.06
CA PRO A 47 6.49 -7.23 10.99
C PRO A 47 6.91 -8.72 10.84
N TYR A 48 7.77 -9.01 9.87
CA TYR A 48 8.26 -10.36 9.57
C TYR A 48 9.76 -10.52 9.83
N GLU A 49 10.47 -9.48 10.27
CA GLU A 49 11.81 -9.62 10.84
C GLU A 49 11.72 -9.85 12.35
N PRO A 50 12.47 -10.82 12.90
CA PRO A 50 12.50 -11.11 14.34
C PRO A 50 13.18 -9.99 15.15
#